data_AF-A0A0D9W0D2-F1
#
_entry.id   AF-A0A0D9W0D2-F1
#
_cell.length_a   1.000
_cell.length_b   1.000
_cell.length_c   1.000
_cell.angle_alpha   90.00
_cell.angle_beta   90.00
_cell.angle_gamma   90.00
#
_symmetry.space_group_name_H-M   'P 1'
#
loop_
_entity.id
_entity.type
_entity.pdbx_description
1 polymer ?
#
loop_
_entity_poly.entity_id
_entity_poly.type
_entity_poly.pdbx_seq_one_letter_code
_entity_poly.pdbx_strand_id
1 'polypeptide(L)'
;MAQLSCARPSLSLPVSIRKQSAASLSPWLSHTGVRRRRRLPMPVSAVAVEMPPPTLAEPEAEKERFDWLDQWYPIGPICDLDPRAPHGRTVLGLDIVAWFDGGEWRVVDDACPHRLAPLSEGRVDDKGRLQCAYHGWCFDGSGSCQFIPQAPALGPPVHKNKKACVAPYPSVVQNNILWFYPRTEPEYRDVLQRKQPPYFPDLDNPSFETIYGTRDFLYGYDFLVENLMDPAHVPYAHKGIVPPFQFDKEHGGPIKMKIEEANINGFLSIQDENWGQFRFTAPCTLHRSEMPIESLEKRKKQPEGMMVFLCVPVSPGRSRLIWAFPRSVNAWPEKIIPRWLHHLVSNAVLDSDLYLLHIEERKFAVAGLDNWHKACYVPTSSDNMTITFRNWFRKYCEHQIGWATPVVNQLPPTPSKDQLMERYWSHVMQCTSCTAALKWMRALEVGLQVASVAVVGFLAVSKGKIVTSVVQRAAVVAVAVLCFAASRWLANFIEKAFYFQDYVHAYQ
;
A
#
# COMPACT_ATOMS: atom_id res chain seq x y z
N MET A 1 10.69 25.28 -27.14
CA MET A 1 11.27 26.07 -26.01
C MET A 1 11.73 25.08 -24.95
N ALA A 2 12.86 25.38 -24.32
CA ALA A 2 13.73 24.52 -23.53
C ALA A 2 13.06 23.62 -22.46
N GLN A 3 13.47 22.34 -22.43
CA GLN A 3 13.37 21.47 -21.26
C GLN A 3 14.48 21.83 -20.28
N LEU A 4 14.13 22.21 -19.05
CA LEU A 4 15.08 22.39 -17.95
C LEU A 4 15.07 21.13 -17.08
N SER A 5 16.03 20.26 -17.32
CA SER A 5 16.42 19.16 -16.42
C SER A 5 17.33 19.73 -15.33
N CYS A 6 16.91 19.61 -14.06
CA CYS A 6 17.71 20.03 -12.92
C CYS A 6 18.52 18.83 -12.42
N ALA A 7 19.74 18.67 -12.94
CA ALA A 7 20.70 17.66 -12.51
C ALA A 7 21.43 18.10 -11.23
N ARG A 8 21.51 17.23 -10.22
CA ARG A 8 22.39 17.40 -9.04
C ARG A 8 23.78 16.80 -9.35
N PRO A 9 24.88 17.40 -8.83
CA PRO A 9 26.24 16.98 -9.18
C PRO A 9 26.68 15.74 -8.38
N SER A 10 27.19 14.73 -9.08
CA SER A 10 27.84 13.54 -8.52
C SER A 10 29.33 13.80 -8.25
N LEU A 11 29.76 13.66 -7.00
CA LEU A 11 31.19 13.60 -6.64
C LEU A 11 31.64 12.13 -6.68
N SER A 12 32.57 11.82 -7.57
CA SER A 12 33.20 10.50 -7.71
C SER A 12 34.47 10.41 -6.85
N LEU A 13 34.61 9.30 -6.12
CA LEU A 13 35.86 8.88 -5.48
C LEU A 13 36.20 7.44 -5.94
N PRO A 14 37.47 7.12 -6.23
CA PRO A 14 37.84 5.84 -6.82
C PRO A 14 38.06 4.75 -5.77
N VAL A 15 37.54 3.55 -6.02
CA VAL A 15 37.81 2.35 -5.22
C VAL A 15 38.85 1.48 -5.94
N SER A 16 40.00 1.28 -5.29
CA SER A 16 41.08 0.41 -5.74
C SER A 16 40.76 -1.06 -5.42
N ILE A 17 40.73 -1.91 -6.46
CA ILE A 17 40.54 -3.35 -6.37
C ILE A 17 41.88 -4.02 -6.05
N ARG A 18 41.96 -4.78 -4.95
CA ARG A 18 43.09 -5.68 -4.67
C ARG A 18 42.62 -7.13 -4.75
N LYS A 19 43.10 -7.84 -5.79
CA LYS A 19 42.99 -9.29 -5.95
C LYS A 19 43.90 -10.00 -4.94
N GLN A 20 43.42 -11.07 -4.32
CA GLN A 20 44.31 -12.10 -3.75
C GLN A 20 43.91 -13.49 -4.26
N SER A 21 44.97 -14.22 -4.58
CA SER A 21 45.03 -15.46 -5.34
C SER A 21 44.85 -16.70 -4.48
N ALA A 22 44.42 -17.77 -5.15
CA ALA A 22 44.37 -19.14 -4.67
C ALA A 22 45.74 -19.71 -4.29
N ALA A 23 45.74 -20.65 -3.35
CA ALA A 23 46.70 -21.74 -3.29
C ALA A 23 45.99 -22.99 -2.75
N SER A 24 46.12 -24.07 -3.52
CA SER A 24 45.70 -25.43 -3.19
C SER A 24 46.63 -26.05 -2.15
N LEU A 25 46.16 -27.12 -1.47
CA LEU A 25 46.90 -28.36 -1.22
C LEU A 25 45.94 -29.40 -0.58
N SER A 26 46.01 -30.62 -1.07
CA SER A 26 45.38 -31.86 -0.56
C SER A 26 46.51 -32.93 -0.48
N PRO A 27 46.25 -34.22 -0.19
CA PRO A 27 45.48 -34.91 0.87
C PRO A 27 46.29 -36.04 1.54
N TRP A 28 45.88 -36.63 2.69
CA TRP A 28 46.15 -38.05 3.10
C TRP A 28 45.14 -38.42 4.22
N LEU A 29 44.13 -39.30 3.99
CA LEU A 29 44.05 -40.76 4.29
C LEU A 29 44.44 -41.14 5.73
N SER A 30 43.80 -42.02 6.51
CA SER A 30 42.54 -42.79 6.51
C SER A 30 42.55 -43.59 7.81
N HIS A 31 41.44 -43.77 8.56
CA HIS A 31 41.27 -44.94 9.44
C HIS A 31 39.78 -45.20 9.79
N THR A 32 39.27 -46.27 9.18
CA THR A 32 38.40 -47.35 9.69
C THR A 32 37.49 -47.12 10.91
N GLY A 33 36.20 -47.42 10.71
CA GLY A 33 35.24 -47.65 11.81
C GLY A 33 33.84 -48.03 11.31
N VAL A 34 33.68 -49.24 10.76
CA VAL A 34 32.37 -49.78 10.36
C VAL A 34 31.57 -50.17 11.61
N ARG A 35 30.44 -49.48 11.85
CA ARG A 35 29.38 -49.96 12.76
C ARG A 35 28.04 -49.99 12.02
N ARG A 36 27.56 -51.20 11.75
CA ARG A 36 26.21 -51.50 11.27
C ARG A 36 25.18 -50.89 12.24
N ARG A 37 24.30 -50.02 11.74
CA ARG A 37 23.00 -49.74 12.36
C ARG A 37 21.87 -49.97 11.35
N ARG A 38 20.86 -50.69 11.84
CA ARG A 38 19.62 -51.14 11.18
C ARG A 38 18.99 -50.07 10.28
N ARG A 39 18.64 -50.46 9.05
CA ARG A 39 17.61 -49.77 8.25
C ARG A 39 16.27 -49.91 8.97
N LEU A 40 15.69 -48.78 9.36
CA LEU A 40 14.26 -48.67 9.61
C LEU A 40 13.61 -48.19 8.30
N PRO A 41 12.48 -48.76 7.86
CA PRO A 41 11.80 -48.29 6.66
C PRO A 41 11.16 -46.93 6.95
N MET A 42 11.41 -45.94 6.09
CA MET A 42 10.64 -44.70 6.06
C MET A 42 9.24 -45.01 5.52
N PRO A 43 8.15 -44.49 6.12
CA PRO A 43 6.90 -44.41 5.41
C PRO A 43 7.01 -43.24 4.42
N VAL A 44 7.30 -43.57 3.17
CA VAL A 44 6.99 -42.70 2.04
C VAL A 44 5.46 -42.68 1.94
N SER A 45 4.85 -41.54 2.20
CA SER A 45 3.50 -41.26 1.71
C SER A 45 3.37 -39.75 1.47
N ALA A 46 4.06 -39.27 0.45
CA ALA A 46 3.66 -38.07 -0.26
C ALA A 46 2.71 -38.53 -1.36
N VAL A 47 1.40 -38.46 -1.11
CA VAL A 47 0.40 -38.65 -2.15
C VAL A 47 0.34 -37.34 -2.92
N ALA A 48 1.04 -37.28 -4.06
CA ALA A 48 0.73 -36.33 -5.10
C ALA A 48 -0.71 -36.60 -5.53
N VAL A 49 -1.59 -35.61 -5.38
CA VAL A 49 -2.94 -35.69 -5.94
C VAL A 49 -2.79 -35.53 -7.45
N GLU A 50 -2.80 -36.64 -8.17
CA GLU A 50 -2.88 -36.66 -9.63
C GLU A 50 -4.25 -36.09 -10.03
N MET A 51 -4.24 -34.97 -10.76
CA MET A 51 -5.48 -34.39 -11.29
C MET A 51 -6.08 -35.30 -12.37
N PRO A 52 -7.40 -35.50 -12.39
CA PRO A 52 -8.03 -36.29 -13.45
C PRO A 52 -7.93 -35.57 -14.81
N PRO A 53 -7.82 -36.33 -15.93
CA PRO A 53 -7.77 -35.75 -17.27
C PRO A 53 -9.11 -35.05 -17.62
N PRO A 54 -9.09 -34.09 -18.58
CA PRO A 54 -10.27 -33.29 -18.90
C PRO A 54 -11.38 -34.17 -19.44
N THR A 55 -12.47 -34.26 -18.68
CA THR A 55 -13.72 -34.92 -19.09
C THR A 55 -14.41 -34.12 -20.20
N LEU A 56 -15.04 -34.84 -21.12
CA LEU A 56 -15.76 -34.36 -22.30
C LEU A 56 -16.71 -33.20 -21.98
N ALA A 57 -16.72 -32.21 -22.87
CA ALA A 57 -17.45 -30.95 -22.77
C ALA A 57 -18.93 -31.14 -22.40
N GLU A 58 -19.29 -30.65 -21.22
CA GLU A 58 -20.67 -30.34 -20.86
C GLU A 58 -21.16 -29.13 -21.68
N PRO A 59 -22.47 -29.05 -22.01
CA PRO A 59 -23.03 -27.92 -22.75
C PRO A 59 -22.71 -26.61 -22.02
N GLU A 60 -22.21 -25.61 -22.75
CA GLU A 60 -21.79 -24.30 -22.19
C GLU A 60 -22.97 -23.61 -21.50
N ALA A 61 -23.15 -23.90 -20.22
CA ALA A 61 -23.82 -22.99 -19.30
C ALA A 61 -23.13 -21.62 -19.44
N GLU A 62 -23.90 -20.53 -19.52
CA GLU A 62 -23.35 -19.17 -19.60
C GLU A 62 -22.24 -19.03 -18.56
N LYS A 63 -21.00 -18.83 -19.02
CA LYS A 63 -19.85 -18.68 -18.14
C LYS A 63 -20.06 -17.41 -17.33
N GLU A 64 -20.38 -17.59 -16.05
CA GLU A 64 -20.49 -16.52 -15.07
C GLU A 64 -19.19 -15.68 -15.13
N ARG A 65 -19.30 -14.38 -15.43
CA ARG A 65 -18.17 -13.46 -15.58
C ARG A 65 -18.27 -12.34 -14.55
N PHE A 66 -17.12 -11.96 -13.98
CA PHE A 66 -17.04 -10.89 -13.01
C PHE A 66 -17.09 -9.52 -13.70
N ASP A 67 -18.10 -8.72 -13.36
CA ASP A 67 -18.17 -7.32 -13.80
C ASP A 67 -17.36 -6.45 -12.84
N TRP A 68 -16.19 -5.99 -13.29
CA TRP A 68 -15.30 -5.09 -12.56
C TRP A 68 -15.90 -3.69 -12.38
N LEU A 69 -16.79 -3.26 -13.28
CA LEU A 69 -17.40 -1.93 -13.22
C LEU A 69 -18.68 -1.90 -12.38
N ASP A 70 -19.27 -3.06 -12.08
CA ASP A 70 -20.40 -3.17 -11.15
C ASP A 70 -19.93 -3.31 -9.69
N GLN A 71 -18.79 -2.74 -9.26
CA GLN A 71 -18.24 -2.89 -7.90
C GLN A 71 -17.91 -1.56 -7.21
N TRP A 72 -17.86 -1.57 -5.87
CA TRP A 72 -17.37 -0.45 -5.07
C TRP A 72 -15.85 -0.52 -4.91
N TYR A 73 -15.18 0.62 -5.09
CA TYR A 73 -13.73 0.76 -4.90
C TYR A 73 -13.40 1.84 -3.87
N PRO A 74 -12.41 1.59 -2.99
CA PRO A 74 -11.99 2.58 -2.01
C PRO A 74 -11.02 3.58 -2.64
N ILE A 75 -11.24 4.86 -2.34
CA ILE A 75 -10.39 5.99 -2.76
C ILE A 75 -9.30 6.25 -1.72
N GLY A 76 -9.66 6.24 -0.44
CA GLY A 76 -8.76 6.53 0.66
C GLY A 76 -9.48 6.73 1.99
N PRO A 77 -8.74 6.65 3.11
CA PRO A 77 -9.30 6.93 4.43
C PRO A 77 -9.57 8.44 4.61
N ILE A 78 -10.70 8.81 5.19
CA ILE A 78 -11.13 10.21 5.34
C ILE A 78 -10.14 11.04 6.14
N CYS A 79 -9.48 10.44 7.13
CA CYS A 79 -8.46 11.10 7.94
C CYS A 79 -7.21 11.54 7.14
N ASP A 80 -7.05 11.07 5.90
CA ASP A 80 -5.98 11.47 4.98
C ASP A 80 -6.46 12.39 3.85
N LEU A 81 -7.76 12.67 3.75
CA LEU A 81 -8.33 13.58 2.76
C LEU A 81 -8.62 14.95 3.42
N ASP A 82 -7.79 15.96 3.16
CA ASP A 82 -8.04 17.33 3.61
C ASP A 82 -9.31 17.90 2.93
N PRO A 83 -10.38 18.22 3.66
CA PRO A 83 -11.64 18.70 3.08
C PRO A 83 -11.51 20.06 2.37
N ARG A 84 -10.39 20.77 2.52
CA ARG A 84 -10.13 22.07 1.88
C ARG A 84 -9.51 21.95 0.49
N ALA A 85 -9.11 20.74 0.10
CA ALA A 85 -8.39 20.50 -1.15
C ALA A 85 -9.04 19.35 -1.94
N PRO A 86 -8.99 19.41 -3.29
CA PRO A 86 -9.29 18.25 -4.10
C PRO A 86 -8.18 17.18 -4.02
N HIS A 87 -8.54 15.92 -4.18
CA HIS A 87 -7.66 14.75 -4.09
C HIS A 87 -7.78 13.90 -5.35
N GLY A 88 -6.77 13.97 -6.22
CA GLY A 88 -6.68 13.14 -7.42
C GLY A 88 -6.26 11.70 -7.07
N ARG A 89 -6.90 10.72 -7.70
CA ARG A 89 -6.58 9.28 -7.58
C ARG A 89 -6.82 8.58 -8.91
N THR A 90 -6.02 7.58 -9.20
CA THR A 90 -6.30 6.63 -10.29
C THR A 90 -6.82 5.32 -9.70
N VAL A 91 -7.95 4.82 -10.21
CA VAL A 91 -8.53 3.51 -9.85
C VAL A 91 -9.13 2.88 -11.11
N LEU A 92 -8.83 1.60 -11.37
CA LEU A 92 -9.23 0.91 -12.61
C LEU A 92 -8.81 1.65 -13.90
N GLY A 93 -7.71 2.40 -13.86
CA GLY A 93 -7.27 3.26 -14.97
C GLY A 93 -8.13 4.50 -15.20
N LEU A 94 -9.12 4.79 -14.34
CA LEU A 94 -9.85 6.06 -14.31
C LEU A 94 -9.12 7.05 -13.42
N ASP A 95 -8.82 8.22 -13.95
CA ASP A 95 -8.39 9.37 -13.16
C ASP A 95 -9.62 10.08 -12.61
N ILE A 96 -9.75 10.06 -11.29
CA ILE A 96 -10.87 10.65 -10.54
C ILE A 96 -10.37 11.69 -9.54
N VAL A 97 -11.22 12.67 -9.24
CA VAL A 97 -10.95 13.66 -8.20
C VAL A 97 -12.06 13.62 -7.15
N ALA A 98 -11.63 13.50 -5.89
CA ALA A 98 -12.51 13.60 -4.73
C ALA A 98 -12.38 14.98 -4.08
N TRP A 99 -13.48 15.60 -3.67
CA TRP A 99 -13.44 16.81 -2.85
C TRP A 99 -14.64 16.87 -1.90
N PHE A 100 -14.52 17.64 -0.83
CA PHE A 100 -15.62 17.88 0.09
C PHE A 100 -16.39 19.13 -0.35
N ASP A 101 -17.69 19.01 -0.60
CA ASP A 101 -18.51 20.11 -1.12
C ASP A 101 -19.11 21.03 -0.04
N GLY A 102 -18.72 20.82 1.22
CA GLY A 102 -19.28 21.49 2.40
C GLY A 102 -20.34 20.66 3.13
N GLY A 103 -20.85 19.59 2.51
CA GLY A 103 -21.73 18.60 3.15
C GLY A 103 -21.20 17.18 3.01
N GLU A 104 -20.81 16.77 1.81
CA GLU A 104 -20.42 15.40 1.50
C GLU A 104 -19.16 15.33 0.62
N TRP A 105 -18.50 14.18 0.64
CA TRP A 105 -17.44 13.88 -0.32
C TRP A 105 -18.04 13.52 -1.68
N ARG A 106 -17.56 14.21 -2.72
CA ARG A 106 -17.99 14.06 -4.11
C ARG A 106 -16.84 13.55 -4.95
N VAL A 107 -17.17 12.77 -5.98
CA VAL A 107 -16.20 12.15 -6.89
C VAL A 107 -16.63 12.38 -8.32
N VAL A 108 -15.73 12.92 -9.15
CA VAL A 108 -15.95 13.16 -10.58
C VAL A 108 -14.70 12.77 -11.38
N ASP A 109 -14.80 12.76 -12.70
CA ASP A 109 -13.62 12.67 -13.59
C ASP A 109 -12.57 13.73 -13.25
N ASP A 110 -11.29 13.36 -13.20
CA ASP A 110 -10.18 14.29 -13.00
C ASP A 110 -9.75 15.00 -14.30
N ALA A 111 -10.73 15.49 -15.07
CA ALA A 111 -10.46 16.18 -16.32
C ALA A 111 -11.47 17.31 -16.54
N CYS A 112 -10.98 18.54 -16.58
CA CYS A 112 -11.82 19.70 -16.87
C CYS A 112 -12.34 19.62 -18.31
N PRO A 113 -13.66 19.67 -18.56
CA PRO A 113 -14.24 19.50 -19.90
C PRO A 113 -13.90 20.66 -20.85
N HIS A 114 -13.35 21.76 -20.33
CA HIS A 114 -12.86 22.86 -21.15
C HIS A 114 -11.63 22.45 -21.98
N ARG A 115 -10.56 21.94 -21.34
CA ARG A 115 -9.27 21.63 -21.99
C ARG A 115 -8.47 20.52 -21.28
N LEU A 116 -9.16 19.61 -20.59
CA LEU A 116 -8.60 18.42 -19.94
C LEU A 116 -7.55 18.69 -18.86
N ALA A 117 -7.52 19.89 -18.28
CA ALA A 117 -6.67 20.14 -17.12
C ALA A 117 -7.13 19.29 -15.93
N PRO A 118 -6.21 18.70 -15.15
CA PRO A 118 -6.56 17.94 -13.96
C PRO A 118 -7.27 18.87 -12.98
N LEU A 119 -8.44 18.44 -12.52
CA LEU A 119 -9.24 19.16 -11.54
C LEU A 119 -8.70 18.97 -10.11
N SER A 120 -7.95 17.90 -9.89
CA SER A 120 -7.19 17.61 -8.67
C SER A 120 -6.09 18.63 -8.37
N GLU A 121 -5.58 19.33 -9.38
CA GLU A 121 -4.68 20.48 -9.22
C GLU A 121 -5.44 21.79 -8.94
N GLY A 122 -6.77 21.70 -8.82
CA GLY A 122 -7.68 22.80 -8.55
C GLY A 122 -7.74 23.23 -7.08
N ARG A 123 -8.89 23.76 -6.69
CA ARG A 123 -9.18 24.17 -5.31
C ARG A 123 -10.67 24.05 -5.02
N VAL A 124 -11.00 23.87 -3.74
CA VAL A 124 -12.38 24.02 -3.26
C VAL A 124 -12.59 25.51 -2.99
N ASP A 125 -13.57 26.12 -3.66
CA ASP A 125 -13.89 27.53 -3.42
C ASP A 125 -14.73 27.72 -2.15
N ASP A 126 -14.92 28.98 -1.73
CA ASP A 126 -15.66 29.32 -0.49
C ASP A 126 -17.14 28.86 -0.51
N LYS A 127 -17.64 28.41 -1.66
CA LYS A 127 -19.01 27.87 -1.84
C LYS A 127 -19.02 26.34 -1.89
N GLY A 128 -17.90 25.67 -1.64
CA GLY A 128 -17.76 24.21 -1.71
C GLY A 128 -17.67 23.66 -3.14
N ARG A 129 -17.46 24.50 -4.15
CA ARG A 129 -17.37 24.05 -5.54
C ARG A 129 -15.95 23.68 -5.90
N LEU A 130 -15.80 22.68 -6.75
CA LEU A 130 -14.52 22.33 -7.35
C LEU A 130 -14.17 23.37 -8.42
N GLN A 131 -13.12 24.15 -8.22
CA GLN A 131 -12.63 25.14 -9.17
C GLN A 131 -11.38 24.65 -9.88
N CYS A 132 -11.45 24.56 -11.22
CA CYS A 132 -10.31 24.25 -12.07
C CYS A 132 -9.22 25.33 -11.95
N ALA A 133 -7.98 24.93 -11.68
CA ALA A 133 -6.86 25.86 -11.55
C ALA A 133 -6.51 26.60 -12.85
N TYR A 134 -6.85 26.05 -14.02
CA TYR A 134 -6.43 26.64 -15.28
C TYR A 134 -7.24 27.87 -15.67
N HIS A 135 -8.57 27.76 -15.76
CA HIS A 135 -9.45 28.85 -16.22
C HIS A 135 -10.56 29.21 -15.24
N GLY A 136 -10.56 28.62 -14.04
CA GLY A 136 -11.48 28.99 -12.96
C GLY A 136 -12.93 28.52 -13.14
N TRP A 137 -13.18 27.56 -14.05
CA TRP A 137 -14.49 26.92 -14.16
C TRP A 137 -14.83 26.20 -12.85
N CYS A 138 -16.06 26.37 -12.35
CA CYS A 138 -16.49 25.81 -11.08
C CYS A 138 -17.60 24.77 -11.28
N PHE A 139 -17.49 23.64 -10.58
CA PHE A 139 -18.41 22.51 -10.61
C PHE A 139 -19.00 22.26 -9.22
N ASP A 140 -20.28 21.96 -9.14
CA ASP A 140 -20.91 21.51 -7.88
C ASP A 140 -20.77 19.99 -7.69
N GLY A 141 -21.30 19.48 -6.56
CA GLY A 141 -21.26 18.06 -6.23
C GLY A 141 -22.02 17.12 -7.17
N SER A 142 -22.87 17.67 -8.06
CA SER A 142 -23.50 16.90 -9.14
C SER A 142 -22.67 16.86 -10.43
N GLY A 143 -21.49 17.50 -10.42
CA GLY A 143 -20.66 17.70 -11.61
C GLY A 143 -21.17 18.79 -12.54
N SER A 144 -22.23 19.51 -12.17
CA SER A 144 -22.80 20.57 -13.00
C SER A 144 -21.90 21.80 -13.00
N CYS A 145 -21.64 22.37 -14.18
CA CYS A 145 -20.89 23.63 -14.28
C CYS A 145 -21.73 24.79 -13.77
N GLN A 146 -21.29 25.37 -12.65
CA GLN A 146 -21.98 26.48 -11.99
C GLN A 146 -21.46 27.84 -12.41
N PHE A 147 -20.21 27.92 -12.86
CA PHE A 147 -19.60 29.21 -13.18
C PHE A 147 -18.47 29.07 -14.19
N ILE A 148 -18.51 29.94 -15.20
CA ILE A 148 -17.46 30.12 -16.21
C ILE A 148 -17.05 31.60 -16.15
N PRO A 149 -15.90 31.94 -15.55
CA PRO A 149 -15.53 33.34 -15.33
C PRO A 149 -15.45 34.18 -16.61
N GLN A 150 -15.14 33.54 -17.74
CA GLN A 150 -14.97 34.19 -19.04
C GLN A 150 -16.29 34.36 -19.81
N ALA A 151 -17.41 33.83 -19.31
CA ALA A 151 -18.72 34.00 -19.93
C ALA A 151 -19.33 35.35 -19.53
N PRO A 152 -19.77 36.19 -20.50
CA PRO A 152 -20.44 37.45 -20.18
C PRO A 152 -21.72 37.25 -19.37
N ALA A 153 -21.96 38.10 -18.36
CA ALA A 153 -23.15 37.98 -17.49
C ALA A 153 -24.48 38.11 -18.25
N LEU A 154 -24.52 38.91 -19.32
CA LEU A 154 -25.68 39.09 -20.20
C LEU A 154 -25.63 38.21 -21.46
N GLY A 155 -24.68 37.28 -21.54
CA GLY A 155 -24.54 36.35 -22.66
C GLY A 155 -25.40 35.09 -22.52
N PRO A 156 -25.36 34.19 -23.51
CA PRO A 156 -26.00 32.88 -23.41
C PRO A 156 -25.48 32.10 -22.19
N PRO A 157 -26.32 31.32 -21.49
CA PRO A 157 -25.94 30.58 -20.29
C PRO A 157 -25.13 29.31 -20.64
N VAL A 158 -23.92 29.49 -21.17
CA VAL A 158 -23.05 28.41 -21.68
C VAL A 158 -22.70 27.35 -20.62
N HIS A 159 -22.71 27.72 -19.34
CA HIS A 159 -22.50 26.80 -18.21
C HIS A 159 -23.59 25.74 -18.08
N LYS A 160 -24.80 25.97 -18.63
CA LYS A 160 -25.91 24.99 -18.64
C LYS A 160 -25.78 23.94 -19.74
N ASN A 161 -24.79 24.05 -20.64
CA ASN A 161 -24.57 23.06 -21.67
C ASN A 161 -24.05 21.76 -21.02
N LYS A 162 -24.60 20.60 -21.40
CA LYS A 162 -24.13 19.30 -20.89
C LYS A 162 -22.64 19.07 -21.12
N LYS A 163 -22.07 19.62 -22.21
CA LYS A 163 -20.62 19.56 -22.50
C LYS A 163 -19.76 20.37 -21.53
N ALA A 164 -20.36 21.25 -20.73
CA ALA A 164 -19.67 21.99 -19.70
C ALA A 164 -19.59 21.22 -18.39
N CYS A 165 -20.38 20.16 -18.18
CA CYS A 165 -20.41 19.39 -16.95
C CYS A 165 -19.35 18.29 -16.92
N VAL A 166 -18.99 17.85 -15.72
CA VAL A 166 -18.19 16.65 -15.46
C VAL A 166 -19.08 15.52 -14.98
N ALA A 167 -18.68 14.27 -15.23
CA ALA A 167 -19.48 13.11 -14.84
C ALA A 167 -19.29 12.81 -13.34
N PRO A 168 -20.37 12.80 -12.54
CA PRO A 168 -20.30 12.40 -11.14
C PRO A 168 -20.38 10.88 -10.99
N TYR A 169 -19.58 10.34 -10.07
CA TYR A 169 -19.65 8.95 -9.65
C TYR A 169 -20.45 8.84 -8.34
N PRO A 170 -21.29 7.81 -8.16
CA PRO A 170 -21.84 7.50 -6.85
C PRO A 170 -20.71 7.29 -5.85
N SER A 171 -20.78 7.97 -4.71
CA SER A 171 -19.76 7.93 -3.66
C SER A 171 -20.40 7.89 -2.29
N VAL A 172 -19.73 7.23 -1.34
CA VAL A 172 -20.17 7.13 0.05
C VAL A 172 -18.98 7.05 0.99
N VAL A 173 -19.14 7.58 2.20
CA VAL A 173 -18.20 7.32 3.30
C VAL A 173 -18.74 6.16 4.12
N GLN A 174 -17.96 5.08 4.23
CA GLN A 174 -18.28 3.91 5.05
C GLN A 174 -17.01 3.39 5.72
N ASN A 175 -17.09 3.04 7.01
CA ASN A 175 -15.94 2.65 7.85
C ASN A 175 -14.75 3.62 7.74
N ASN A 176 -15.04 4.93 7.77
CA ASN A 176 -14.09 6.04 7.57
C ASN A 176 -13.25 5.98 6.29
N ILE A 177 -13.74 5.30 5.26
CA ILE A 177 -13.14 5.24 3.93
C ILE A 177 -14.10 5.87 2.93
N LEU A 178 -13.58 6.70 2.02
CA LEU A 178 -14.34 7.18 0.88
C LEU A 178 -14.34 6.08 -0.20
N TRP A 179 -15.54 5.69 -0.62
CA TRP A 179 -15.77 4.72 -1.69
C TRP A 179 -16.41 5.41 -2.89
N PHE A 180 -16.13 4.91 -4.08
CA PHE A 180 -16.85 5.28 -5.29
C PHE A 180 -17.22 4.06 -6.12
N TYR A 181 -18.18 4.27 -7.00
CA TYR A 181 -18.69 3.28 -7.94
C TYR A 181 -18.37 3.74 -9.36
N PRO A 182 -17.66 2.95 -10.19
CA PRO A 182 -17.10 3.40 -11.47
C PRO A 182 -18.15 3.37 -12.61
N ARG A 183 -19.36 3.87 -12.34
CA ARG A 183 -20.46 4.05 -13.30
C ARG A 183 -21.06 5.44 -13.12
N THR A 184 -21.25 6.15 -14.21
CA THR A 184 -21.79 7.52 -14.23
C THR A 184 -23.19 7.57 -14.87
N GLU A 185 -23.63 6.43 -15.43
CA GLU A 185 -24.90 6.30 -16.11
C GLU A 185 -26.06 6.51 -15.11
N PRO A 186 -27.15 7.19 -15.50
CA PRO A 186 -28.21 7.60 -14.58
C PRO A 186 -28.82 6.47 -13.75
N GLU A 187 -28.89 5.25 -14.28
CA GLU A 187 -29.39 4.07 -13.57
C GLU A 187 -28.56 3.65 -12.36
N TYR A 188 -27.30 4.09 -12.27
CA TYR A 188 -26.40 3.78 -11.15
C TYR A 188 -26.41 4.85 -10.06
N ARG A 189 -27.14 5.97 -10.22
CA ARG A 189 -27.16 7.06 -9.22
C ARG A 189 -27.59 6.59 -7.84
N ASP A 190 -28.55 5.66 -7.77
CA ASP A 190 -29.09 5.09 -6.53
C ASP A 190 -28.47 3.72 -6.20
N VAL A 191 -27.27 3.41 -6.72
CA VAL A 191 -26.61 2.11 -6.51
C VAL A 191 -26.48 1.73 -5.03
N LEU A 192 -26.31 2.71 -4.13
CA LEU A 192 -26.25 2.50 -2.68
C LEU A 192 -27.49 1.79 -2.10
N GLN A 193 -28.66 1.96 -2.72
CA GLN A 193 -29.90 1.31 -2.28
C GLN A 193 -29.93 -0.18 -2.63
N ARG A 194 -29.23 -0.60 -3.70
CA ARG A 194 -29.17 -1.99 -4.17
C ARG A 194 -27.92 -2.74 -3.74
N LYS A 195 -26.78 -2.03 -3.64
CA LYS A 195 -25.45 -2.62 -3.41
C LYS A 195 -24.60 -1.62 -2.63
N GLN A 196 -24.18 -2.01 -1.44
CA GLN A 196 -23.30 -1.20 -0.58
C GLN A 196 -21.84 -1.67 -0.69
N PRO A 197 -20.86 -0.82 -0.35
CA PRO A 197 -19.49 -1.28 -0.15
C PRO A 197 -19.42 -2.35 0.97
N PRO A 198 -18.36 -3.18 1.01
CA PRO A 198 -18.14 -4.10 2.12
C PRO A 198 -18.15 -3.38 3.48
N TYR A 199 -18.92 -3.90 4.45
CA TYR A 199 -19.08 -3.31 5.78
C TYR A 199 -18.44 -4.17 6.86
N PHE A 200 -17.67 -3.53 7.74
CA PHE A 200 -16.97 -4.15 8.86
C PHE A 200 -17.41 -3.51 10.18
N PRO A 201 -18.31 -4.15 10.95
CA PRO A 201 -18.84 -3.56 12.18
C PRO A 201 -17.76 -3.18 13.21
N ASP A 202 -16.66 -3.92 13.26
CA ASP A 202 -15.58 -3.69 14.22
C ASP A 202 -14.78 -2.42 13.94
N LEU A 203 -14.78 -1.90 12.70
CA LEU A 203 -14.12 -0.64 12.36
C LEU A 203 -14.87 0.58 12.92
N ASP A 204 -16.17 0.45 13.17
CA ASP A 204 -17.04 1.50 13.73
C ASP A 204 -17.30 1.30 15.23
N ASN A 205 -16.75 0.24 15.82
CA ASN A 205 -16.94 -0.06 17.23
C ASN A 205 -16.09 0.89 18.10
N PRO A 206 -16.69 1.68 19.01
CA PRO A 206 -15.99 2.68 19.81
C PRO A 206 -14.99 2.09 20.83
N SER A 207 -15.01 0.76 21.01
CA SER A 207 -14.01 0.03 21.80
C SER A 207 -12.67 -0.14 21.07
N PHE A 208 -12.62 0.22 19.79
CA PHE A 208 -11.42 0.14 18.97
C PHE A 208 -11.05 1.52 18.43
N GLU A 209 -9.75 1.75 18.29
CA GLU A 209 -9.20 2.81 17.47
C GLU A 209 -8.57 2.18 16.23
N THR A 210 -9.01 2.61 15.05
CA THR A 210 -8.55 2.02 13.78
C THR A 210 -7.37 2.80 13.22
N ILE A 211 -6.24 2.12 13.06
CA ILE A 211 -5.06 2.67 12.39
C ILE A 211 -5.22 2.46 10.88
N TYR A 212 -5.59 3.54 10.19
CA TYR A 212 -5.67 3.58 8.73
C TYR A 212 -4.32 3.97 8.11
N GLY A 213 -4.07 3.51 6.88
CA GLY A 213 -3.04 4.07 6.03
C GLY A 213 -3.17 3.60 4.58
N THR A 214 -2.35 4.17 3.70
CA THR A 214 -2.36 3.86 2.27
C THR A 214 -0.95 3.80 1.70
N ARG A 215 -0.73 2.91 0.72
CA ARG A 215 0.55 2.76 0.03
C ARG A 215 0.30 2.42 -1.44
N ASP A 216 0.94 3.16 -2.35
CA ASP A 216 1.00 2.82 -3.77
C ASP A 216 2.20 1.93 -4.09
N PHE A 217 2.01 0.99 -5.00
CA PHE A 217 3.03 0.05 -5.44
C PHE A 217 3.17 0.06 -6.96
N LEU A 218 4.40 -0.17 -7.41
CA LEU A 218 4.73 -0.30 -8.82
C LEU A 218 4.70 -1.76 -9.29
N TYR A 219 3.73 -2.53 -8.80
CA TYR A 219 3.39 -3.86 -9.30
C TYR A 219 1.87 -4.07 -9.28
N GLY A 220 1.40 -5.02 -10.07
CA GLY A 220 -0.02 -5.29 -10.31
C GLY A 220 -0.82 -5.74 -9.09
N TYR A 221 -2.13 -5.53 -9.20
CA TYR A 221 -3.10 -5.82 -8.14
C TYR A 221 -3.18 -7.30 -7.79
N ASP A 222 -3.04 -8.20 -8.76
CA ASP A 222 -3.09 -9.64 -8.54
C ASP A 222 -1.93 -10.13 -7.66
N PHE A 223 -0.71 -9.62 -7.89
CA PHE A 223 0.46 -9.91 -7.04
C PHE A 223 0.32 -9.33 -5.63
N LEU A 224 -0.29 -8.15 -5.49
CA LEU A 224 -0.61 -7.58 -4.16
C LEU A 224 -1.56 -8.49 -3.39
N VAL A 225 -2.63 -8.96 -4.03
CA VAL A 225 -3.63 -9.83 -3.39
C VAL A 225 -3.00 -11.15 -2.98
N GLU A 226 -2.23 -11.79 -3.86
CA GLU A 226 -1.55 -13.05 -3.54
C GLU A 226 -0.60 -12.94 -2.36
N ASN A 227 0.24 -11.90 -2.36
CA ASN A 227 1.21 -11.70 -1.30
C ASN A 227 0.52 -11.57 0.08
N LEU A 228 -0.58 -10.83 0.16
CA LEU A 228 -1.34 -10.66 1.40
C LEU A 228 -2.09 -11.92 1.85
N MET A 229 -2.32 -12.88 0.94
CA MET A 229 -2.97 -14.15 1.23
C MET A 229 -2.00 -15.25 1.66
N ASP A 230 -0.70 -15.08 1.44
CA ASP A 230 0.31 -16.10 1.71
C ASP A 230 0.99 -15.88 3.08
N PRO A 231 0.61 -16.59 4.15
CA PRO A 231 1.30 -16.52 5.43
C PRO A 231 2.70 -17.14 5.43
N ALA A 232 3.07 -17.95 4.43
CA ALA A 232 4.35 -18.68 4.44
C ALA A 232 5.56 -17.77 4.28
N HIS A 233 5.42 -16.64 3.57
CA HIS A 233 6.52 -15.69 3.41
C HIS A 233 6.79 -14.84 4.67
N VAL A 234 5.80 -14.65 5.54
CA VAL A 234 5.85 -13.76 6.71
C VAL A 234 7.10 -13.94 7.58
N PRO A 235 7.46 -15.15 8.06
CA PRO A 235 8.65 -15.33 8.90
C PRO A 235 9.97 -15.13 8.16
N TYR A 236 9.97 -15.15 6.82
CA TYR A 236 11.18 -15.04 6.00
C TYR A 236 11.39 -13.63 5.45
N ALA A 237 10.38 -13.05 4.81
CA ALA A 237 10.47 -11.71 4.22
C ALA A 237 10.54 -10.62 5.31
N HIS A 238 9.71 -10.73 6.35
CA HIS A 238 9.62 -9.73 7.41
C HIS A 238 10.48 -10.05 8.65
N LYS A 239 11.49 -10.91 8.49
CA LYS A 239 12.39 -11.31 9.56
C LYS A 239 12.97 -10.09 10.27
N GLY A 240 12.87 -10.07 11.61
CA GLY A 240 13.36 -8.96 12.44
C GLY A 240 12.44 -7.75 12.53
N ILE A 241 11.36 -7.70 11.74
CA ILE A 241 10.33 -6.64 11.80
C ILE A 241 9.13 -7.10 12.61
N VAL A 242 8.59 -8.28 12.29
CA VAL A 242 7.45 -8.89 12.98
C VAL A 242 7.99 -9.87 14.03
N PRO A 243 7.47 -9.87 15.28
CA PRO A 243 7.84 -10.87 16.26
C PRO A 243 7.62 -12.28 15.69
N PRO A 244 8.56 -13.22 15.88
CA PRO A 244 8.40 -14.55 15.33
C PRO A 244 7.15 -15.18 15.96
N PHE A 245 6.20 -15.59 15.12
CA PHE A 245 5.29 -16.67 15.48
C PHE A 245 6.17 -17.88 15.82
N GLN A 246 5.84 -18.64 16.86
CA GLN A 246 6.60 -19.82 17.27
C GLN A 246 6.53 -20.90 16.18
N PHE A 247 7.40 -20.78 15.19
CA PHE A 247 7.69 -21.82 14.21
C PHE A 247 8.98 -22.54 14.62
N ASP A 248 9.35 -23.58 13.86
CA ASP A 248 10.45 -24.46 14.22
C ASP A 248 11.83 -23.76 14.34
N LYS A 249 12.91 -24.55 14.51
CA LYS A 249 14.28 -23.99 14.62
C LYS A 249 14.72 -23.17 13.41
N GLU A 250 14.05 -23.30 12.27
CA GLU A 250 14.29 -22.58 11.03
C GLU A 250 13.20 -21.51 10.76
N HIS A 251 12.32 -21.27 11.73
CA HIS A 251 11.21 -20.31 11.69
C HIS A 251 10.12 -20.66 10.65
N GLY A 252 10.07 -21.92 10.19
CA GLY A 252 9.07 -22.43 9.26
C GLY A 252 8.18 -23.54 9.85
N GLY A 253 7.14 -23.91 9.11
CA GLY A 253 6.27 -25.03 9.46
C GLY A 253 5.16 -25.27 8.44
N PRO A 254 4.58 -26.48 8.36
CA PRO A 254 3.40 -26.73 7.53
C PRO A 254 2.23 -25.86 7.99
N ILE A 255 1.66 -25.06 7.09
CA ILE A 255 0.44 -24.28 7.34
C ILE A 255 -0.72 -25.02 6.68
N LYS A 256 -1.67 -25.50 7.49
CA LYS A 256 -2.86 -26.17 6.94
C LYS A 256 -3.92 -25.13 6.60
N MET A 257 -4.33 -25.11 5.34
CA MET A 257 -5.40 -24.26 4.85
C MET A 257 -6.51 -25.10 4.25
N LYS A 258 -7.74 -24.82 4.65
CA LYS A 258 -8.95 -25.39 4.04
C LYS A 258 -9.76 -24.27 3.42
N ILE A 259 -10.19 -24.46 2.17
CA ILE A 259 -11.14 -23.57 1.50
C ILE A 259 -12.55 -24.07 1.84
N GLU A 260 -13.35 -23.24 2.49
CA GLU A 260 -14.73 -23.59 2.88
C GLU A 260 -15.75 -23.18 1.81
N GLU A 261 -15.53 -22.05 1.16
CA GLU A 261 -16.40 -21.51 0.13
C GLU A 261 -15.58 -20.78 -0.94
N ALA A 262 -16.01 -20.90 -2.20
CA ALA A 262 -15.45 -20.17 -3.33
C ALA A 262 -16.52 -19.97 -4.41
N ASN A 263 -16.77 -18.72 -4.79
CA ASN A 263 -17.74 -18.34 -5.83
C ASN A 263 -17.29 -17.03 -6.52
N ILE A 264 -18.11 -16.46 -7.39
CA ILE A 264 -17.77 -15.22 -8.11
C ILE A 264 -17.45 -14.05 -7.18
N ASN A 265 -18.05 -13.98 -5.99
CA ASN A 265 -17.85 -12.90 -5.02
C ASN A 265 -16.59 -13.08 -4.17
N GLY A 266 -15.82 -14.16 -4.36
CA GLY A 266 -14.58 -14.43 -3.65
C GLY A 266 -14.58 -15.78 -2.95
N PHE A 267 -13.83 -15.90 -1.86
CA PHE A 267 -13.66 -17.17 -1.14
C PHE A 267 -13.30 -16.98 0.33
N LEU A 268 -13.43 -18.07 1.08
CA LEU A 268 -13.07 -18.15 2.49
C LEU A 268 -12.11 -19.31 2.73
N SER A 269 -11.03 -19.02 3.45
CA SER A 269 -10.14 -20.03 4.00
C SER A 269 -10.17 -20.02 5.53
N ILE A 270 -10.22 -21.22 6.10
CA ILE A 270 -9.90 -21.45 7.51
C ILE A 270 -8.49 -22.01 7.56
N GLN A 271 -7.63 -21.32 8.31
CA GLN A 271 -6.25 -21.73 8.57
C GLN A 271 -6.19 -22.39 9.95
N ASP A 272 -5.12 -23.13 10.23
CA ASP A 272 -4.93 -23.77 11.54
C ASP A 272 -4.94 -22.77 12.72
N GLU A 273 -4.92 -23.30 13.95
CA GLU A 273 -5.22 -22.60 15.20
C GLU A 273 -4.44 -21.28 15.42
N ASN A 274 -3.35 -21.06 14.70
CA ASN A 274 -2.49 -19.87 14.83
C ASN A 274 -2.82 -18.73 13.85
N TRP A 275 -3.52 -19.00 12.74
CA TRP A 275 -3.69 -18.02 11.67
C TRP A 275 -5.12 -17.49 11.52
N GLY A 276 -6.11 -18.25 11.98
CA GLY A 276 -7.51 -17.82 12.03
C GLY A 276 -8.25 -17.95 10.69
N GLN A 277 -9.21 -17.05 10.46
CA GLN A 277 -10.04 -17.03 9.27
C GLN A 277 -9.58 -15.95 8.30
N PHE A 278 -9.52 -16.28 7.02
CA PHE A 278 -9.20 -15.34 5.96
C PHE A 278 -10.29 -15.32 4.89
N ARG A 279 -10.81 -14.12 4.59
CA ARG A 279 -11.84 -13.89 3.58
C ARG A 279 -11.33 -12.99 2.48
N PHE A 280 -11.49 -13.44 1.24
CA PHE A 280 -11.44 -12.59 0.06
C PHE A 280 -12.85 -12.26 -0.38
N THR A 281 -13.16 -10.98 -0.48
CA THR A 281 -14.38 -10.47 -1.10
C THR A 281 -13.99 -9.64 -2.30
N ALA A 282 -14.32 -10.17 -3.48
CA ALA A 282 -13.98 -9.55 -4.74
C ALA A 282 -14.65 -8.16 -4.86
N PRO A 283 -13.99 -7.19 -5.52
CA PRO A 283 -12.64 -7.32 -6.07
C PRO A 283 -11.58 -7.05 -5.00
N CYS A 284 -11.71 -6.01 -4.18
CA CYS A 284 -10.55 -5.43 -3.52
C CYS A 284 -10.30 -5.88 -2.07
N THR A 285 -11.13 -6.73 -1.47
CA THR A 285 -11.19 -6.79 0.00
C THR A 285 -10.64 -8.08 0.56
N LEU A 286 -9.63 -7.98 1.42
CA LEU A 286 -9.10 -9.07 2.22
C LEU A 286 -9.34 -8.78 3.69
N HIS A 287 -9.92 -9.74 4.39
CA HIS A 287 -10.22 -9.62 5.82
C HIS A 287 -9.69 -10.85 6.54
N ARG A 288 -8.84 -10.61 7.54
CA ARG A 288 -8.37 -11.62 8.48
C ARG A 288 -8.97 -11.37 9.86
N SER A 289 -9.50 -12.44 10.47
CA SER A 289 -9.95 -12.44 11.86
C SER A 289 -9.30 -13.60 12.62
N GLU A 290 -8.83 -13.34 13.84
CA GLU A 290 -8.13 -14.33 14.67
C GLU A 290 -9.06 -15.44 15.22
N MET A 291 -10.39 -15.28 15.13
CA MET A 291 -11.35 -16.19 15.77
C MET A 291 -12.41 -16.76 14.80
N PRO A 292 -12.74 -18.07 14.87
CA PRO A 292 -13.90 -18.64 14.19
C PRO A 292 -15.21 -18.04 14.72
N ILE A 293 -16.16 -17.74 13.82
CA ILE A 293 -17.47 -17.13 14.13
C ILE A 293 -18.21 -17.84 15.28
N GLU A 294 -18.21 -19.18 15.31
CA GLU A 294 -18.88 -19.99 16.35
C GLU A 294 -18.33 -19.80 17.77
N SER A 295 -17.10 -19.31 17.90
CA SER A 295 -16.44 -19.10 19.19
C SER A 295 -16.62 -17.67 19.74
N LEU A 296 -16.91 -16.70 18.87
CA LEU A 296 -17.20 -15.31 19.24
C LEU A 296 -18.56 -15.19 19.96
N GLU A 297 -19.57 -15.94 19.51
CA GLU A 297 -20.89 -15.97 20.17
C GLU A 297 -20.84 -16.63 21.56
N LYS A 298 -19.95 -17.62 21.76
CA LYS A 298 -19.89 -18.39 23.02
C LYS A 298 -18.97 -17.80 24.09
N ARG A 299 -17.96 -17.00 23.75
CA ARG A 299 -16.90 -16.61 24.70
C ARG A 299 -16.91 -15.16 25.20
N LYS A 300 -17.78 -14.26 24.69
CA LYS A 300 -17.78 -12.82 25.08
C LYS A 300 -16.37 -12.21 25.12
N LYS A 301 -15.45 -12.67 24.26
CA LYS A 301 -14.09 -12.12 24.15
C LYS A 301 -14.06 -11.17 22.96
N GLN A 302 -13.42 -10.02 23.16
CA GLN A 302 -13.23 -9.04 22.10
C GLN A 302 -12.31 -9.64 21.02
N PRO A 303 -12.58 -9.39 19.73
CA PRO A 303 -11.64 -9.77 18.68
C PRO A 303 -10.36 -8.95 18.85
N GLU A 304 -9.30 -9.58 19.34
CA GLU A 304 -7.93 -9.08 19.20
C GLU A 304 -7.50 -9.38 17.74
N GLY A 305 -6.88 -8.42 17.04
CA GLY A 305 -6.15 -8.68 15.79
C GLY A 305 -6.91 -8.75 14.46
N MET A 306 -8.11 -8.17 14.32
CA MET A 306 -8.73 -8.01 12.99
C MET A 306 -7.83 -7.14 12.08
N MET A 307 -7.65 -7.57 10.84
CA MET A 307 -6.97 -6.79 9.80
C MET A 307 -7.81 -6.74 8.53
N VAL A 308 -8.07 -5.53 8.04
CA VAL A 308 -8.74 -5.30 6.75
C VAL A 308 -7.73 -4.67 5.79
N PHE A 309 -7.54 -5.31 4.64
CA PHE A 309 -6.73 -4.84 3.54
C PHE A 309 -7.62 -4.62 2.32
N LEU A 310 -7.46 -3.47 1.69
CA LEU A 310 -8.17 -3.06 0.49
C LEU A 310 -7.17 -2.88 -0.64
N CYS A 311 -7.10 -3.88 -1.51
CA CYS A 311 -6.22 -3.97 -2.67
C CYS A 311 -6.89 -3.32 -3.87
N VAL A 312 -6.43 -2.15 -4.26
CA VAL A 312 -7.03 -1.35 -5.33
C VAL A 312 -6.24 -1.54 -6.62
N PRO A 313 -6.88 -1.98 -7.71
CA PRO A 313 -6.27 -1.95 -9.04
C PRO A 313 -6.14 -0.49 -9.50
N VAL A 314 -4.91 -0.02 -9.73
CA VAL A 314 -4.64 1.37 -10.12
C VAL A 314 -4.54 1.48 -11.64
N SER A 315 -3.57 0.79 -12.22
CA SER A 315 -3.34 0.68 -13.68
C SER A 315 -2.50 -0.58 -13.95
N PRO A 316 -2.26 -0.99 -15.20
CA PRO A 316 -1.34 -2.10 -15.47
C PRO A 316 0.02 -1.91 -14.77
N GLY A 317 0.46 -2.93 -14.02
CA GLY A 317 1.70 -2.89 -13.24
C GLY A 317 1.70 -1.92 -12.06
N ARG A 318 0.52 -1.45 -11.60
CA ARG A 318 0.38 -0.59 -10.43
C ARG A 318 -0.82 -0.97 -9.58
N SER A 319 -0.65 -0.91 -8.27
CA SER A 319 -1.69 -1.20 -7.29
C SER A 319 -1.58 -0.27 -6.10
N ARG A 320 -2.63 -0.22 -5.29
CA ARG A 320 -2.66 0.52 -4.04
C ARG A 320 -3.18 -0.38 -2.95
N LEU A 321 -2.56 -0.34 -1.79
CA LEU A 321 -3.12 -0.90 -0.56
C LEU A 321 -3.67 0.23 0.30
N ILE A 322 -4.88 0.05 0.80
CA ILE A 322 -5.41 0.77 1.96
C ILE A 322 -5.58 -0.26 3.07
N TRP A 323 -5.09 0.02 4.27
CA TRP A 323 -5.28 -0.85 5.43
C TRP A 323 -6.09 -0.15 6.51
N ALA A 324 -6.84 -0.96 7.26
CA ALA A 324 -7.60 -0.55 8.43
C ALA A 324 -7.39 -1.60 9.54
N PHE A 325 -6.60 -1.24 10.55
CA PHE A 325 -6.23 -2.14 11.64
C PHE A 325 -6.84 -1.65 12.97
N PRO A 326 -8.01 -2.19 13.38
CA PRO A 326 -8.60 -1.88 14.68
C PRO A 326 -7.71 -2.36 15.83
N ARG A 327 -7.51 -1.50 16.83
CA ARG A 327 -6.72 -1.77 18.05
C ARG A 327 -7.55 -1.46 19.29
N SER A 328 -7.49 -2.32 20.31
CA SER A 328 -8.30 -2.14 21.52
C SER A 328 -7.88 -0.89 22.29
N VAL A 329 -8.83 -0.01 22.63
CA VAL A 329 -8.58 1.24 23.36
C VAL A 329 -8.21 1.04 24.84
N ASN A 330 -8.34 -0.19 25.35
CA ASN A 330 -8.10 -0.53 26.75
C ASN A 330 -6.60 -0.75 27.07
N ALA A 331 -5.74 -0.82 26.05
CA ALA A 331 -4.29 -0.87 26.23
C ALA A 331 -3.74 0.56 26.37
N TRP A 332 -3.31 0.92 27.59
CA TRP A 332 -2.79 2.25 27.95
C TRP A 332 -1.73 2.87 27.00
N PRO A 333 -0.84 2.10 26.34
CA PRO A 333 0.13 2.69 25.40
C PRO A 333 -0.48 3.23 24.10
N GLU A 334 -1.59 2.67 23.62
CA GLU A 334 -2.09 2.90 22.25
C GLU A 334 -2.59 4.34 22.03
N LYS A 335 -3.15 4.99 23.06
CA LYS A 335 -3.66 6.37 22.96
C LYS A 335 -2.59 7.46 22.84
N ILE A 336 -1.33 7.11 23.10
CA ILE A 336 -0.22 8.08 23.17
C ILE A 336 0.70 7.93 21.95
N ILE A 337 0.67 6.78 21.27
CA ILE A 337 1.52 6.52 20.12
C ILE A 337 0.94 7.25 18.89
N PRO A 338 1.67 8.18 18.27
CA PRO A 338 1.18 8.85 17.07
C PRO A 338 1.03 7.86 15.91
N ARG A 339 -0.01 8.01 15.10
CA ARG A 339 -0.30 7.15 13.93
C ARG A 339 0.90 6.92 13.01
N TRP A 340 1.73 7.95 12.77
CA TRP A 340 2.91 7.82 11.89
C TRP A 340 3.95 6.83 12.41
N LEU A 341 4.02 6.61 13.74
CA LEU A 341 4.95 5.66 14.32
C LEU A 341 4.52 4.22 14.04
N HIS A 342 3.21 3.94 14.09
CA HIS A 342 2.66 2.65 13.63
C HIS A 342 2.98 2.41 12.15
N HIS A 343 2.89 3.46 11.34
CA HIS A 343 3.21 3.38 9.91
C HIS A 343 4.68 3.06 9.64
N LEU A 344 5.63 3.36 10.53
CA LEU A 344 7.02 2.93 10.32
C LEU A 344 7.14 1.40 10.24
N VAL A 345 6.44 0.69 11.12
CA VAL A 345 6.43 -0.78 11.13
C VAL A 345 5.71 -1.31 9.90
N SER A 346 4.51 -0.78 9.60
CA SER A 346 3.76 -1.20 8.42
C SER A 346 4.54 -0.97 7.12
N ASN A 347 5.19 0.19 6.95
CA ASN A 347 6.01 0.44 5.77
C ASN A 347 7.22 -0.50 5.72
N ALA A 348 7.91 -0.76 6.84
CA ALA A 348 9.04 -1.68 6.86
C ALA A 348 8.66 -3.11 6.42
N VAL A 349 7.48 -3.59 6.83
CA VAL A 349 6.90 -4.86 6.35
C VAL A 349 6.70 -4.80 4.83
N LEU A 350 6.03 -3.77 4.32
CA LEU A 350 5.78 -3.64 2.88
C LEU A 350 7.07 -3.51 2.06
N ASP A 351 8.09 -2.83 2.60
CA ASP A 351 9.38 -2.65 1.93
C ASP A 351 10.14 -3.96 1.73
N SER A 352 9.90 -4.98 2.58
CA SER A 352 10.54 -6.28 2.40
C SER A 352 10.04 -7.01 1.15
N ASP A 353 8.79 -6.80 0.77
CA ASP A 353 8.18 -7.53 -0.35
C ASP A 353 8.36 -6.79 -1.67
N LEU A 354 8.41 -5.46 -1.59
CA LEU A 354 8.19 -4.55 -2.69
C LEU A 354 9.07 -4.83 -3.93
N TYR A 355 10.37 -5.06 -3.72
CA TYR A 355 11.29 -5.39 -4.82
C TYR A 355 11.06 -6.81 -5.36
N LEU A 356 10.74 -7.77 -4.49
CA LEU A 356 10.51 -9.17 -4.87
C LEU A 356 9.29 -9.27 -5.79
N LEU A 357 8.15 -8.72 -5.35
CA LEU A 357 6.88 -8.78 -6.08
C LEU A 357 6.96 -8.02 -7.41
N HIS A 358 7.67 -6.89 -7.43
CA HIS A 358 7.90 -6.16 -8.68
C HIS A 358 8.62 -7.03 -9.71
N ILE A 359 9.71 -7.67 -9.34
CA ILE A 359 10.49 -8.53 -10.27
C ILE A 359 9.70 -9.79 -10.63
N GLU A 360 8.96 -10.36 -9.68
CA GLU A 360 8.11 -11.52 -9.88
C GLU A 360 7.05 -11.25 -10.97
N GLU A 361 6.32 -10.14 -10.90
CA GLU A 361 5.33 -9.76 -11.92
C GLU A 361 5.93 -9.76 -13.34
N ARG A 362 7.14 -9.21 -13.51
CA ARG A 362 7.80 -9.20 -14.83
C ARG A 362 8.12 -10.61 -15.33
N LYS A 363 8.52 -11.52 -14.43
CA LYS A 363 8.82 -12.91 -14.81
C LYS A 363 7.55 -13.66 -15.21
N PHE A 364 6.45 -13.44 -14.50
CA PHE A 364 5.15 -13.99 -14.87
C PHE A 364 4.65 -13.43 -16.20
N ALA A 365 4.84 -12.13 -16.47
CA ALA A 365 4.48 -11.53 -17.75
C ALA A 365 5.23 -12.17 -18.94
N VAL A 366 6.49 -12.59 -18.74
CA VAL A 366 7.26 -13.33 -19.75
C VAL A 366 6.78 -14.78 -19.89
N ALA A 367 6.45 -15.45 -18.78
CA ALA A 367 6.00 -16.85 -18.80
C ALA A 367 4.56 -17.01 -19.34
N GLY A 368 3.74 -15.96 -19.22
CA GLY A 368 2.31 -15.97 -19.56
C GLY A 368 1.44 -16.54 -18.44
N LEU A 369 0.42 -15.77 -18.03
CA LEU A 369 -0.45 -16.13 -16.90
C LEU A 369 -1.27 -17.41 -17.14
N ASP A 370 -1.64 -17.73 -18.38
CA ASP A 370 -2.36 -18.97 -18.69
C ASP A 370 -1.56 -20.24 -18.36
N ASN A 371 -0.23 -20.13 -18.34
CA ASN A 371 0.70 -21.21 -18.05
C ASN A 371 1.41 -21.02 -16.69
N TRP A 372 0.85 -20.25 -15.77
CA TRP A 372 1.52 -19.87 -14.52
C TRP A 372 2.04 -21.08 -13.71
N HIS A 373 1.31 -22.21 -13.72
CA HIS A 373 1.70 -23.47 -13.08
C HIS A 373 2.94 -24.15 -13.70
N LYS A 374 3.34 -23.76 -14.92
CA LYS A 374 4.62 -24.16 -15.53
C LYS A 374 5.76 -23.24 -15.10
N ALA A 375 5.44 -21.99 -14.75
CA ALA A 375 6.40 -21.00 -14.29
C ALA A 375 6.73 -21.18 -12.80
N CYS A 376 5.76 -21.62 -12.01
CA CYS A 376 5.84 -21.73 -10.56
C CYS A 376 5.36 -23.09 -10.06
N TYR A 377 6.05 -23.60 -9.03
CA TYR A 377 5.71 -24.85 -8.37
C TYR A 377 5.16 -24.56 -6.97
N VAL A 378 3.88 -24.90 -6.76
CA VAL A 378 3.10 -24.61 -5.54
C VAL A 378 2.56 -25.90 -4.93
N PRO A 379 3.41 -26.72 -4.28
CA PRO A 379 3.08 -28.10 -3.96
C PRO A 379 2.44 -28.30 -2.58
N THR A 380 2.34 -27.26 -1.77
CA THR A 380 2.04 -27.39 -0.34
C THR A 380 0.66 -26.83 0.01
N SER A 381 0.15 -27.20 1.19
CA SER A 381 -1.12 -26.66 1.67
C SER A 381 -1.10 -25.16 1.94
N SER A 382 0.08 -24.55 2.16
CA SER A 382 0.19 -23.09 2.31
C SER A 382 -0.08 -22.34 1.02
N ASP A 383 0.02 -23.02 -0.13
CA ASP A 383 -0.24 -22.40 -1.44
C ASP A 383 -1.74 -22.36 -1.79
N ASN A 384 -2.60 -23.00 -0.99
CA ASN A 384 -4.01 -23.23 -1.33
C ASN A 384 -4.75 -21.92 -1.65
N MET A 385 -4.55 -20.86 -0.86
CA MET A 385 -5.22 -19.58 -1.09
C MET A 385 -4.76 -18.91 -2.41
N THR A 386 -3.46 -18.93 -2.69
CA THR A 386 -2.88 -18.43 -3.95
C THR A 386 -3.45 -19.20 -5.15
N ILE A 387 -3.49 -20.53 -5.05
CA ILE A 387 -4.10 -21.41 -6.07
C ILE A 387 -5.59 -21.07 -6.25
N THR A 388 -6.34 -20.89 -5.16
CA THR A 388 -7.75 -20.52 -5.19
C THR A 388 -7.97 -19.16 -5.85
N PHE A 389 -7.16 -18.14 -5.52
CA PHE A 389 -7.24 -16.82 -6.13
C PHE A 389 -6.92 -16.87 -7.62
N ARG A 390 -5.84 -17.53 -8.06
CA ARG A 390 -5.51 -17.66 -9.49
C ARG A 390 -6.58 -18.43 -10.25
N ASN A 391 -7.17 -19.47 -9.66
CA ASN A 391 -8.30 -20.20 -10.26
C ASN A 391 -9.56 -19.32 -10.37
N TRP A 392 -9.86 -18.53 -9.34
CA TRP A 392 -10.96 -17.56 -9.35
C TRP A 392 -10.73 -16.50 -10.46
N PHE A 393 -9.53 -15.92 -10.51
CA PHE A 393 -9.15 -14.88 -11.46
C PHE A 393 -9.16 -15.41 -12.90
N ARG A 394 -8.73 -16.66 -13.13
CA ARG A 394 -8.92 -17.34 -14.41
C ARG A 394 -10.39 -17.52 -14.76
N LYS A 395 -11.16 -18.13 -13.85
CA LYS A 395 -12.53 -18.59 -14.11
C LYS A 395 -13.47 -17.42 -14.42
N TYR A 396 -13.43 -16.38 -13.60
CA TYR A 396 -14.39 -15.28 -13.67
C TYR A 396 -13.85 -14.03 -14.38
N CYS A 397 -12.52 -13.90 -14.52
CA CYS A 397 -11.89 -12.69 -15.07
C CYS A 397 -10.91 -12.96 -16.23
N GLU A 398 -10.69 -14.21 -16.64
CA GLU A 398 -9.76 -14.58 -17.74
C GLU A 398 -8.34 -14.03 -17.55
N HIS A 399 -7.87 -14.00 -16.30
CA HIS A 399 -6.58 -13.43 -15.89
C HIS A 399 -6.43 -11.92 -16.19
N GLN A 400 -7.55 -11.21 -16.39
CA GLN A 400 -7.53 -9.79 -16.72
C GLN A 400 -8.42 -8.98 -15.79
N ILE A 401 -7.96 -7.76 -15.50
CA ILE A 401 -8.78 -6.76 -14.85
C ILE A 401 -9.65 -6.11 -15.94
N GLY A 402 -10.95 -5.99 -15.68
CA GLY A 402 -11.87 -5.23 -16.50
C GLY A 402 -11.66 -3.73 -16.29
N TRP A 403 -10.60 -3.19 -16.89
CA TRP A 403 -10.25 -1.77 -16.80
C TRP A 403 -11.39 -0.89 -17.32
N ALA A 404 -11.63 0.22 -16.63
CA ALA A 404 -12.69 1.16 -16.98
C ALA A 404 -12.31 2.07 -18.17
N THR A 405 -11.01 2.19 -18.45
CA THR A 405 -10.48 2.86 -19.64
C THR A 405 -9.71 1.87 -20.51
N PRO A 406 -9.65 2.08 -21.83
CA PRO A 406 -8.77 1.30 -22.69
C PRO A 406 -7.32 1.49 -22.25
N VAL A 407 -6.76 0.48 -21.61
CA VAL A 407 -5.33 0.46 -21.25
C VAL A 407 -4.60 -0.55 -22.13
N VAL A 408 -3.40 -0.20 -22.54
CA VAL A 408 -2.48 -1.17 -23.11
C VAL A 408 -2.04 -2.06 -21.95
N ASN A 409 -2.37 -3.35 -21.99
CA ASN A 409 -1.93 -4.36 -21.01
C ASN A 409 -0.42 -4.64 -21.14
N GLN A 410 0.39 -3.59 -21.06
CA GLN A 410 1.84 -3.63 -21.08
C GLN A 410 2.36 -3.04 -19.77
N LEU A 411 3.23 -3.80 -19.10
CA LEU A 411 3.86 -3.34 -17.88
C LEU A 411 4.77 -2.13 -18.16
N PRO A 412 4.74 -1.09 -17.31
CA PRO A 412 5.69 0.01 -17.41
C PRO A 412 7.14 -0.48 -17.27
N PRO A 413 8.13 0.27 -17.81
CA PRO A 413 9.54 -0.01 -17.60
C PRO A 413 9.87 -0.14 -16.10
N THR A 414 10.74 -1.09 -15.76
CA THR A 414 11.24 -1.26 -14.40
C THR A 414 12.06 -0.03 -13.98
N PRO A 415 11.66 0.69 -12.92
CA PRO A 415 12.45 1.79 -12.37
C PRO A 415 13.69 1.26 -11.62
N SER A 416 14.57 2.16 -11.16
CA SER A 416 15.66 1.77 -10.27
C SER A 416 15.13 1.34 -8.89
N LYS A 417 15.92 0.55 -8.13
CA LYS A 417 15.48 0.01 -6.83
C LYS A 417 15.15 1.13 -5.83
N ASP A 418 15.88 2.24 -5.86
CA ASP A 418 15.63 3.43 -5.04
C ASP A 418 14.31 4.12 -5.40
N GLN A 419 14.00 4.25 -6.68
CA GLN A 419 12.70 4.78 -7.14
C GLN A 419 11.55 3.84 -6.77
N LEU A 420 11.80 2.54 -6.82
CA LEU A 420 10.80 1.53 -6.50
C LEU A 420 10.44 1.57 -5.00
N MET A 421 11.44 1.68 -4.13
CA MET A 421 11.29 1.63 -2.67
C MET A 421 11.19 3.02 -2.02
N GLU A 422 11.09 4.09 -2.81
CA GLU A 422 10.86 5.42 -2.27
C GLU A 422 9.53 5.44 -1.49
N ARG A 423 9.45 6.20 -0.40
CA ARG A 423 8.27 6.25 0.49
C ARG A 423 7.50 7.54 0.42
N TYR A 424 8.11 8.59 -0.13
CA TYR A 424 7.51 9.91 -0.07
C TYR A 424 6.26 9.96 -0.94
N TRP A 425 6.38 9.56 -2.21
CA TRP A 425 5.30 9.61 -3.20
C TRP A 425 4.28 8.49 -2.99
N SER A 426 4.77 7.29 -2.70
CA SER A 426 3.95 6.10 -2.48
C SER A 426 3.16 6.12 -1.16
N HIS A 427 3.57 6.89 -0.14
CA HIS A 427 2.86 6.95 1.16
C HIS A 427 2.84 8.32 1.81
N VAL A 428 4.00 8.92 2.11
CA VAL A 428 4.09 10.04 3.06
C VAL A 428 3.24 11.21 2.63
N MET A 429 3.31 11.60 1.36
CA MET A 429 2.52 12.71 0.81
C MET A 429 1.00 12.46 0.85
N GLN A 430 0.59 11.19 0.89
CA GLN A 430 -0.80 10.74 0.91
C GLN A 430 -1.30 10.48 2.34
N CYS A 431 -0.44 10.61 3.36
CA CYS A 431 -0.76 10.39 4.77
C CYS A 431 -0.57 11.68 5.57
N THR A 432 -1.66 12.22 6.12
CA THR A 432 -1.65 13.50 6.86
C THR A 432 -0.75 13.44 8.09
N SER A 433 -0.76 12.31 8.81
CA SER A 433 0.06 12.07 9.99
C SER A 433 1.56 12.01 9.66
N CYS A 434 1.95 11.25 8.64
CA CYS A 434 3.35 11.14 8.22
C CYS A 434 3.87 12.44 7.60
N THR A 435 3.05 13.14 6.80
CA THR A 435 3.39 14.47 6.27
C THR A 435 3.59 15.49 7.40
N ALA A 436 2.70 15.52 8.40
CA ALA A 436 2.84 16.42 9.54
C ALA A 436 4.12 16.13 10.34
N ALA A 437 4.38 14.85 10.64
CA ALA A 437 5.58 14.41 11.33
C ALA A 437 6.87 14.81 10.58
N LEU A 438 6.89 14.58 9.26
CA LEU A 438 8.00 14.98 8.40
C LEU A 438 8.25 16.50 8.44
N LYS A 439 7.19 17.31 8.31
CA LYS A 439 7.29 18.78 8.38
C LYS A 439 7.87 19.25 9.71
N TRP A 440 7.37 18.72 10.83
CA TRP A 440 7.88 19.05 12.16
C TRP A 440 9.34 18.64 12.35
N MET A 441 9.70 17.43 11.93
CA MET A 441 11.09 16.95 12.04
C MET A 441 12.06 17.73 11.17
N ARG A 442 11.67 18.12 9.95
CA ARG A 442 12.48 19.00 9.10
C ARG A 442 12.64 20.39 9.72
N ALA A 443 11.59 20.95 10.30
CA ALA A 443 11.69 22.22 11.02
C ALA A 443 12.63 22.12 12.23
N LEU A 444 12.56 21.03 12.99
CA LEU A 444 13.46 20.76 14.12
C LEU A 444 14.91 20.57 13.66
N GLU A 445 15.14 19.84 12.57
CA GLU A 445 16.46 19.66 11.96
C GLU A 445 17.12 21.01 11.65
N VAL A 446 16.39 21.90 10.97
CA VAL A 446 16.84 23.26 10.64
C VAL A 446 17.04 24.09 11.91
N GLY A 447 16.11 24.01 12.87
CA GLY A 447 16.20 24.71 14.15
C GLY A 447 17.46 24.34 14.94
N LEU A 448 17.83 23.05 14.97
CA LEU A 448 19.05 22.56 15.61
C LEU A 448 20.32 23.08 14.91
N GLN A 449 20.31 23.17 13.57
CA GLN A 449 21.43 23.73 12.81
C GLN A 449 21.59 25.24 13.09
N VAL A 450 20.49 26.00 13.08
CA VAL A 450 20.50 27.43 13.39
C VAL A 450 20.96 27.66 14.83
N ALA A 451 20.47 26.86 15.80
CA ALA A 451 20.92 26.94 17.18
C ALA A 451 22.42 26.68 17.31
N SER A 452 22.95 25.67 16.61
CA SER A 452 24.40 25.38 16.60
C SER A 452 25.22 26.59 16.12
N VAL A 453 24.84 27.17 14.97
CA VAL A 453 25.54 28.34 14.39
C VAL A 453 25.39 29.58 15.28
N ALA A 454 24.20 29.83 15.82
CA ALA A 454 23.93 30.97 16.69
C ALA A 454 24.74 30.91 17.99
N VAL A 455 24.85 29.72 18.59
CA VAL A 455 25.63 29.51 19.82
C VAL A 455 27.12 29.78 19.58
N VAL A 456 27.68 29.30 18.46
CA VAL A 456 29.07 29.59 18.07
C VAL A 456 29.27 31.08 17.77
N GLY A 457 28.34 31.69 17.03
CA GLY A 457 28.35 33.11 16.71
C GLY A 457 28.29 34.00 17.96
N PHE A 458 27.45 33.65 18.94
CA PHE A 458 27.34 34.34 20.22
C PHE A 458 28.67 34.29 21.01
N LEU A 459 29.33 33.13 21.06
CA LEU A 459 30.65 33.02 21.66
C LEU A 459 31.68 33.91 20.97
N ALA A 460 31.68 33.95 19.63
CA ALA A 460 32.59 34.77 18.85
C ALA A 460 32.39 36.28 19.09
N VAL A 461 31.14 36.75 19.10
CA VAL A 461 30.79 38.17 19.26
C VAL A 461 30.97 38.65 20.71
N SER A 462 30.72 37.79 21.69
CA SER A 462 30.82 38.16 23.10
C SER A 462 32.24 38.51 23.56
N LYS A 463 33.28 38.20 22.75
CA LYS A 463 34.71 38.48 23.01
C LYS A 463 35.15 38.13 24.45
N GLY A 464 34.55 37.09 25.03
CA GLY A 464 34.85 36.65 26.40
C GLY A 464 34.33 37.53 27.53
N LYS A 465 33.49 38.54 27.25
CA LYS A 465 32.92 39.45 28.25
C LYS A 465 31.75 38.86 29.03
N ILE A 466 31.02 37.93 28.42
CA ILE A 466 29.82 37.30 29.02
C ILE A 466 30.15 35.91 29.56
N VAL A 467 30.92 35.12 28.80
CA VAL A 467 31.37 33.78 29.18
C VAL A 467 32.87 33.81 29.45
N THR A 468 33.22 34.00 30.72
CA THR A 468 34.58 34.37 31.13
C THR A 468 35.45 33.14 31.41
N SER A 469 34.88 32.05 31.93
CA SER A 469 35.66 30.85 32.26
C SER A 469 35.81 29.90 31.08
N VAL A 470 36.95 29.20 31.03
CA VAL A 470 37.24 28.16 30.00
C VAL A 470 36.19 27.05 30.04
N VAL A 471 35.77 26.65 31.24
CA VAL A 471 34.77 25.60 31.45
C VAL A 471 33.42 26.00 30.84
N GLN A 472 32.99 27.25 31.05
CA GLN A 472 31.72 27.72 30.48
C GLN A 472 31.80 27.82 28.96
N ARG A 473 32.93 28.28 28.39
CA ARG A 473 33.12 28.29 26.93
C ARG A 473 33.09 26.88 26.35
N ALA A 474 33.76 25.93 27.00
CA ALA A 474 33.74 24.53 26.59
C ALA A 474 32.32 23.94 26.64
N ALA A 475 31.54 24.24 27.69
CA ALA A 475 30.15 23.79 27.79
C ALA A 475 29.27 24.35 26.66
N VAL A 476 29.42 25.65 26.34
CA VAL A 476 28.64 26.29 25.26
C VAL A 476 29.03 25.72 23.89
N VAL A 477 30.31 25.47 23.64
CA VAL A 477 30.76 24.78 22.41
C VAL A 477 30.20 23.35 22.35
N ALA A 478 30.20 22.61 23.46
CA ALA A 478 29.64 21.27 23.52
C ALA A 478 28.15 21.26 23.16
N VAL A 479 27.37 22.24 23.64
CA VAL A 479 25.96 22.39 23.24
C VAL A 479 25.83 22.61 21.73
N ALA A 480 26.64 23.48 21.13
CA ALA A 480 26.60 23.71 19.68
C ALA A 480 26.93 22.43 18.88
N VAL A 481 27.93 21.66 19.33
CA VAL A 481 28.30 20.38 18.71
C VAL A 481 27.18 19.36 18.85
N LEU A 482 26.56 19.25 20.03
CA LEU A 482 25.43 18.35 20.27
C LEU A 482 24.22 18.71 19.40
N CYS A 483 23.89 20.00 19.27
CA CYS A 483 22.84 20.46 18.36
C CYS A 483 23.12 20.05 16.91
N PHE A 484 24.36 20.25 16.43
CA PHE A 484 24.73 19.84 15.08
C PHE A 484 24.66 18.31 14.90
N ALA A 485 25.22 17.55 15.84
CA ALA A 485 25.18 16.08 15.81
C ALA A 485 23.74 15.55 15.82
N ALA A 486 22.88 16.11 16.67
CA ALA A 486 21.46 15.79 16.73
C ALA A 486 20.75 16.11 15.40
N SER A 487 21.08 17.24 14.75
CA SER A 487 20.53 17.57 13.44
C SER A 487 20.94 16.56 12.36
N ARG A 488 22.18 16.05 12.40
CA ARG A 488 22.68 15.06 11.44
C ARG A 488 22.05 13.69 11.66
N TRP A 489 21.92 13.29 12.92
CA TRP A 489 21.17 12.09 13.27
C TRP A 489 19.72 12.18 12.81
N LEU A 490 19.06 13.32 13.05
CA LEU A 490 17.67 13.55 12.66
C LEU A 490 17.51 13.56 11.13
N ALA A 491 18.42 14.18 10.38
CA ALA A 491 18.40 14.15 8.92
C ALA A 491 18.47 12.71 8.37
N ASN A 492 19.35 11.87 8.94
CA ASN A 492 19.46 10.46 8.57
C ASN A 492 18.22 9.65 8.99
N PHE A 493 17.65 9.93 10.18
CA PHE A 493 16.38 9.32 10.59
C PHE A 493 15.25 9.68 9.61
N ILE A 494 15.13 10.95 9.24
CA ILE A 494 14.12 11.42 8.30
C ILE A 494 14.25 10.71 6.96
N GLU A 495 15.47 10.60 6.43
CA GLU A 495 15.74 9.91 5.17
C GLU A 495 15.23 8.46 5.24
N LYS A 496 15.65 7.73 6.28
CA LYS A 496 15.29 6.32 6.45
C LYS A 496 13.82 6.07 6.72
N ALA A 497 13.15 6.98 7.43
CA ALA A 497 11.75 6.81 7.83
C ALA A 497 10.77 7.28 6.74
N PHE A 498 11.06 8.38 6.04
CA PHE A 498 10.09 9.06 5.17
C PHE A 498 10.44 9.07 3.69
N TYR A 499 11.69 8.79 3.31
CA TYR A 499 12.12 8.85 1.91
C TYR A 499 12.55 7.49 1.38
N PHE A 500 13.60 6.90 1.93
CA PHE A 500 14.14 5.66 1.41
C PHE A 500 15.02 4.99 2.46
N GLN A 501 14.86 3.67 2.58
CA GLN A 501 15.80 2.81 3.27
C GLN A 501 15.81 1.50 2.50
N ASP A 502 16.96 1.15 1.95
CA ASP A 502 17.13 -0.11 1.24
C ASP A 502 16.81 -1.28 2.16
N TYR A 503 16.18 -2.31 1.61
CA TYR A 503 15.90 -3.57 2.28
C TYR A 503 16.65 -4.69 1.55
N VAL A 504 17.60 -5.28 2.26
CA VAL A 504 18.45 -6.35 1.75
C VAL A 504 18.31 -7.55 2.68
N HIS A 505 17.49 -8.52 2.26
CA HIS A 505 17.19 -9.73 3.03
C HIS A 505 18.42 -10.45 3.59
N ALA A 506 19.55 -10.43 2.86
CA ALA A 506 20.79 -11.06 3.30
C ALA A 506 21.40 -10.47 4.59
N TYR A 507 20.98 -9.26 4.98
CA TYR A 507 21.49 -8.55 6.15
C TYR A 507 20.46 -8.39 7.28
N GLN A 508 19.30 -9.02 7.16
CA GLN A 508 18.22 -8.97 8.16
C GLN A 508 18.20 -10.20 9.08
#